data_AF-A0A946S604-F1
#
_entry.id   AF-A0A946S604-F1
#
_cell.length_a   1.000
_cell.length_b   1.000
_cell.length_c   1.000
_cell.angle_alpha   90.00
_cell.angle_beta   90.00
_cell.angle_gamma   90.00
#
_symmetry.space_group_name_H-M   'P 1'
#
loop_
_entity.id
_entity.type
_entity.pdbx_description
1 polymer ?
#
loop_
_entity_poly.entity_id
_entity_poly.type
_entity_poly.pdbx_seq_one_letter_code
_entity_poly.pdbx_strand_id
1 'polypeptide(L)'
;MRKTIEIFGKIDGITILLYLFLVFFGWVNIYASMYNDDITTSVFDLSTKYGKQLLFIGISLFAAFVILIIDWRFFDTLSFVLYGITIISLIAVLFFAKETGGANSWFKIG
;
A
#
# COMPACT_ATOMS: atom_id res chain seq x y z
N MET A 1 7.26 12.70 37.05
CA MET A 1 7.08 11.35 36.46
C MET A 1 6.96 11.51 34.95
N ARG A 2 7.90 10.93 34.18
CA ARG A 2 7.90 11.00 32.71
C ARG A 2 6.82 10.03 32.21
N LYS A 3 5.71 10.51 31.65
CA LYS A 3 4.72 9.66 30.98
C LYS A 3 5.45 8.92 29.87
N THR A 4 5.61 7.61 30.01
CA THR A 4 6.08 6.74 28.93
C THR A 4 5.08 6.86 27.79
N ILE A 5 5.54 7.24 26.61
CA ILE A 5 4.72 7.28 25.41
C ILE A 5 4.37 5.82 25.12
N GLU A 6 3.17 5.40 25.48
CA GLU A 6 2.63 4.10 25.08
C GLU A 6 2.25 4.19 23.61
N ILE A 7 3.22 3.91 22.73
CA ILE A 7 3.03 3.89 21.27
C ILE A 7 1.83 2.99 20.89
N PHE A 8 1.61 1.92 21.67
CA PHE A 8 0.53 0.96 21.48
C PHE A 8 -0.72 1.23 22.33
N GLY A 9 -0.68 2.19 23.27
CA GLY A 9 -1.73 2.38 24.29
C GLY A 9 -3.02 3.03 23.76
N LYS A 10 -3.04 3.53 22.52
CA LYS A 10 -4.20 4.20 21.90
C LYS A 10 -4.50 3.72 20.49
N ILE A 11 -4.05 2.52 20.12
CA ILE A 11 -4.34 1.97 18.81
C ILE A 11 -5.77 1.44 18.78
N ASP A 12 -6.57 1.87 17.80
CA ASP A 12 -7.91 1.33 17.56
C ASP A 12 -7.83 -0.04 16.88
N GLY A 13 -7.91 -1.10 17.68
CA GLY A 13 -7.89 -2.48 17.20
C GLY A 13 -9.06 -2.86 16.30
N ILE A 14 -10.22 -2.19 16.41
CA ILE A 14 -11.39 -2.47 15.57
C ILE A 14 -11.09 -2.02 14.14
N THR A 15 -10.54 -0.82 13.97
CA THR A 15 -10.13 -0.31 12.65
C THR A 15 -9.07 -1.22 12.00
N ILE A 16 -8.09 -1.69 12.76
CA ILE A 16 -7.08 -2.63 12.25
C ILE A 16 -7.71 -3.96 11.82
N LEU A 17 -8.61 -4.51 12.63
CA LEU A 17 -9.27 -5.78 12.32
C LEU A 17 -10.12 -5.67 11.04
N LEU A 18 -10.90 -4.59 10.91
CA LEU A 18 -11.71 -4.33 9.72
C LEU A 18 -10.84 -4.17 8.47
N TYR A 19 -9.71 -3.46 8.59
CA TYR A 19 -8.74 -3.33 7.50
C TYR A 19 -8.19 -4.70 7.08
N LEU A 20 -7.70 -5.50 8.02
CA LEU A 20 -7.14 -6.82 7.74
C LEU A 20 -8.18 -7.77 7.12
N PHE A 21 -9.43 -7.72 7.59
CA PHE A 21 -10.52 -8.49 7.03
C PHE A 21 -10.78 -8.13 5.57
N LEU A 22 -10.88 -6.84 5.24
CA LEU A 22 -11.09 -6.37 3.87
C LEU A 22 -9.93 -6.76 2.95
N VAL A 23 -8.69 -6.62 3.42
CA VAL A 23 -7.49 -7.01 2.67
C VAL A 23 -7.48 -8.51 2.38
N PHE A 24 -7.73 -9.34 3.39
CA PHE A 24 -7.76 -10.79 3.22
C PHE A 24 -8.90 -11.22 2.29
N PHE A 25 -10.11 -10.69 2.49
CA PHE A 25 -11.26 -11.01 1.65
C PHE A 25 -11.06 -10.56 0.20
N GLY A 26 -10.50 -9.37 -0.02
CA GLY A 26 -10.13 -8.89 -1.35
C GLY A 26 -9.12 -9.80 -2.03
N TRP A 27 -8.09 -10.25 -1.30
CA TRP A 27 -7.10 -11.18 -1.83
C TRP A 27 -7.69 -12.53 -2.23
N VAL A 28 -8.55 -13.12 -1.38
CA VAL A 28 -9.27 -14.37 -1.68
C VAL A 28 -10.12 -14.22 -2.94
N ASN A 29 -10.82 -13.10 -3.13
CA ASN A 29 -11.61 -12.87 -4.35
C ASN A 29 -10.74 -12.81 -5.61
N ILE A 30 -9.58 -12.16 -5.55
CA ILE A 30 -8.65 -12.12 -6.69
C ILE A 30 -8.15 -13.53 -7.02
N TYR A 31 -7.78 -14.31 -5.99
CA TYR A 31 -7.38 -15.70 -6.16
C TYR A 31 -8.50 -16.53 -6.81
N ALA A 32 -9.72 -16.46 -6.28
CA ALA A 32 -10.87 -17.21 -6.82
C ALA A 32 -11.21 -16.82 -8.27
N SER A 33 -11.10 -15.54 -8.62
CA SER A 33 -11.38 -15.06 -10.00
C SER A 33 -10.39 -15.55 -11.06
N MET A 34 -9.21 -16.02 -10.63
CA MET A 34 -8.12 -16.45 -11.50
C MET A 34 -7.83 -17.95 -11.38
N TYR A 35 -8.58 -18.65 -10.53
CA TYR A 35 -8.40 -20.07 -10.30
C TYR A 35 -8.82 -20.84 -11.56
N ASN A 36 -7.87 -21.57 -12.14
CA ASN A 36 -8.08 -22.48 -13.28
C ASN A 36 -7.52 -23.85 -12.89
N ASP A 37 -8.30 -24.91 -13.05
CA ASP A 37 -7.96 -26.28 -12.61
C ASP A 37 -6.70 -26.86 -13.29
N ASP A 38 -6.29 -26.34 -14.45
CA ASP A 38 -5.12 -26.81 -15.20
C ASP A 38 -3.78 -26.20 -14.74
N ILE A 39 -3.80 -25.20 -13.84
CA ILE A 39 -2.61 -24.45 -13.44
C ILE A 39 -2.32 -24.68 -11.96
N THR A 40 -1.43 -25.62 -11.66
CA THR A 40 -0.79 -25.78 -10.33
C THR A 40 0.25 -24.67 -10.09
N THR A 41 -0.18 -23.41 -10.15
CA THR A 41 0.69 -22.29 -9.79
C THR A 41 0.72 -22.12 -8.28
N SER A 42 1.93 -21.94 -7.73
CA SER A 42 2.13 -21.66 -6.32
C SER A 42 1.42 -20.36 -5.94
N VAL A 43 0.83 -20.32 -4.74
CA VAL A 43 0.19 -19.13 -4.16
C VAL A 43 1.15 -17.93 -4.09
N PHE A 44 2.46 -18.18 -4.04
CA PHE A 44 3.52 -17.16 -4.00
C PHE A 44 4.12 -16.82 -5.37
N ASP A 45 3.52 -17.27 -6.47
CA ASP A 45 4.03 -16.97 -7.81
C ASP A 45 3.76 -15.50 -8.22
N LEU A 46 4.84 -14.73 -8.33
CA LEU A 46 4.83 -13.31 -8.72
C LEU A 46 4.48 -13.07 -10.20
N SER A 47 4.37 -14.12 -11.01
CA SER A 47 3.83 -14.01 -12.36
C SER A 47 2.32 -13.72 -12.35
N THR A 48 1.62 -14.17 -11.32
CA THR A 48 0.16 -14.09 -11.19
C THR A 48 -0.29 -12.79 -10.52
N LYS A 49 -1.55 -12.36 -10.75
CA LYS A 49 -2.06 -11.14 -10.09
C LYS A 49 -2.22 -11.34 -8.58
N TYR A 50 -2.70 -12.51 -8.13
CA TYR A 50 -2.87 -12.80 -6.70
C TYR A 50 -1.53 -12.85 -5.95
N GLY A 51 -0.47 -13.39 -6.58
CA GLY A 51 0.87 -13.40 -6.00
C GLY A 51 1.49 -12.00 -5.90
N LYS A 52 1.33 -11.18 -6.94
CA LYS A 52 1.70 -9.74 -6.88
C LYS A 52 0.96 -9.02 -5.75
N GLN A 53 -0.35 -9.24 -5.63
CA GLN A 53 -1.16 -8.63 -4.56
C GLN A 53 -0.71 -9.07 -3.17
N LEU A 54 -0.33 -10.34 -3.00
CA LEU A 54 0.22 -10.83 -1.73
C LEU A 54 1.52 -10.10 -1.35
N LEU A 55 2.41 -9.88 -2.33
CA LEU A 55 3.62 -9.08 -2.13
C LEU A 55 3.30 -7.62 -1.77
N PHE A 56 2.31 -7.00 -2.43
CA PHE A 56 1.86 -5.65 -2.10
C PHE A 56 1.28 -5.55 -0.68
N ILE A 57 0.52 -6.56 -0.23
CA ILE A 57 0.01 -6.63 1.15
C ILE A 57 1.18 -6.71 2.15
N GLY A 58 2.20 -7.52 1.88
CA GLY A 58 3.39 -7.58 2.73
C GLY A 58 4.13 -6.25 2.83
N ILE A 59 4.35 -5.59 1.69
CA ILE A 59 5.01 -4.27 1.63
C ILE A 59 4.18 -3.20 2.36
N SER A 60 2.85 -3.19 2.18
CA SER A 60 1.99 -2.21 2.81
C SER A 60 1.92 -2.39 4.32
N LEU A 61 1.85 -3.63 4.82
CA LEU A 61 1.90 -3.92 6.26
C LEU A 61 3.24 -3.50 6.88
N PHE A 62 4.35 -3.76 6.18
CA PHE A 62 5.67 -3.30 6.63
C PHE A 62 5.74 -1.76 6.65
N ALA A 63 5.25 -1.09 5.61
CA ALA A 63 5.20 0.37 5.57
C ALA A 63 4.30 0.94 6.68
N ALA A 64 3.14 0.34 6.94
CA ALA A 64 2.25 0.75 8.02
C ALA A 64 2.92 0.60 9.40
N PHE A 65 3.65 -0.50 9.62
CA PHE A 65 4.44 -0.71 10.84
C PHE A 65 5.53 0.35 11.02
N VAL A 66 6.26 0.69 9.94
CA VAL A 66 7.26 1.76 9.96
C VAL A 66 6.60 3.11 10.29
N ILE A 67 5.45 3.42 9.68
CA ILE A 67 4.70 4.66 9.94
C ILE A 67 4.26 4.74 11.40
N LEU A 68 3.80 3.63 12.01
CA LEU A 68 3.36 3.60 13.41
C LEU A 68 4.48 3.91 14.41
N ILE A 69 5.74 3.60 14.07
CA ILE A 69 6.90 3.87 14.94
C ILE A 69 7.34 5.34 14.83
N ILE A 70 7.06 5.99 13.70
CA ILE A 70 7.46 7.38 13.46
C ILE A 70 6.56 8.34 14.24
N ASP A 71 7.17 9.31 14.91
CA ASP A 71 6.44 10.38 15.62
C ASP A 71 5.71 11.30 14.63
N TRP A 72 4.47 11.68 14.96
CA TRP A 72 3.63 12.55 14.13
C TRP A 72 4.32 13.87 13.72
N ARG A 73 5.24 14.40 14.55
CA ARG A 73 6.00 15.64 14.27
C ARG A 73 6.90 15.51 13.05
N PHE A 74 7.38 14.30 12.75
CA PHE A 74 8.16 14.04 11.54
C PHE A 74 7.33 14.32 10.29
N PHE A 75 6.09 13.84 10.27
CA PHE A 75 5.16 14.08 9.17
C PHE A 75 4.79 15.56 9.07
N ASP A 76 4.52 16.22 10.21
CA ASP A 76 4.20 17.65 10.23
C ASP A 76 5.34 18.50 9.62
N THR A 77 6.58 18.24 10.03
CA THR A 77 7.78 18.93 9.51
C THR A 77 7.98 18.70 8.02
N LEU A 78 7.72 17.49 7.52
CA LEU A 78 7.88 17.14 6.11
C LEU A 78 6.67 17.51 5.24
N SER A 79 5.56 17.98 5.81
CA SER A 79 4.30 18.24 5.08
C SER A 79 4.51 19.13 3.87
N PHE A 80 5.22 20.26 4.02
CA PHE A 80 5.49 21.18 2.90
C PHE A 80 6.39 20.56 1.83
N VAL A 81 7.38 19.76 2.24
CA VAL A 81 8.29 19.08 1.31
C VAL A 81 7.54 18.03 0.51
N LEU A 82 6.77 17.16 1.17
CA LEU A 82 5.94 16.13 0.53
C LEU A 82 4.87 16.73 -0.38
N TYR A 83 4.26 17.85 0.03
CA TYR A 83 3.33 18.60 -0.81
C TYR A 83 4.02 19.11 -2.07
N GLY A 84 5.19 19.73 -1.95
CA GLY A 84 5.98 20.19 -3.10
C GLY A 84 6.34 19.05 -4.06
N ILE A 85 6.81 17.92 -3.53
CA ILE A 85 7.10 16.71 -4.33
C ILE A 85 5.86 16.22 -5.06
N THR A 86 4.69 16.24 -4.40
CA THR A 86 3.42 15.80 -4.99
C THR A 86 3.01 16.72 -6.14
N ILE A 87 3.10 18.04 -5.98
CA ILE A 87 2.82 19.00 -7.05
C ILE A 87 3.77 18.80 -8.24
N ILE A 88 5.07 18.65 -7.98
CA ILE A 88 6.05 18.39 -9.03
C ILE A 88 5.73 17.08 -9.75
N SER A 89 5.34 16.03 -9.01
CA SER A 89 4.96 14.74 -9.58
C SER A 89 3.71 14.86 -10.47
N LEU A 90 2.70 15.64 -10.06
CA LEU A 90 1.51 15.90 -10.87
C LEU A 90 1.83 16.68 -12.15
N ILE A 91 2.80 17.59 -12.12
CA ILE A 91 3.26 18.28 -13.34
C ILE A 91 4.04 17.30 -14.23
N ALA A 92 4.94 16.51 -13.64
CA ALA A 92 5.77 15.55 -14.35
C ALA A 92 4.94 14.46 -15.04
N VAL A 93 3.82 14.03 -14.45
CA VAL A 93 2.96 12.98 -15.03
C VAL A 93 2.39 13.42 -16.38
N LEU A 94 2.16 14.71 -16.61
CA LEU A 94 1.65 15.21 -17.89
C LEU A 94 2.63 15.00 -19.05
N PHE A 95 3.94 14.98 -18.75
CA PHE A 95 5.00 14.85 -19.75
C PHE A 95 5.55 13.43 -19.85
N PHE A 96 5.61 12.70 -18.74
CA PHE A 96 6.31 11.42 -18.64
C PHE A 96 5.39 10.23 -18.33
N ALA A 97 4.07 10.43 -18.21
CA ALA A 97 3.17 9.30 -17.97
C ALA A 97 2.98 8.44 -19.21
N LYS A 98 2.68 7.17 -18.93
CA LYS A 98 2.18 6.24 -19.91
C LYS A 98 0.65 6.27 -19.91
N GLU A 99 0.06 6.32 -21.10
CA GLU A 99 -1.37 6.18 -21.26
C GLU A 99 -1.84 4.79 -20.79
N THR A 100 -2.75 4.77 -19.81
CA THR A 100 -3.37 3.55 -19.30
C THR A 100 -4.87 3.80 -19.14
N GLY A 101 -5.70 3.12 -19.93
CA GLY A 101 -7.16 3.30 -19.89
C GLY A 101 -7.63 4.66 -20.43
N GLY A 102 -6.92 5.25 -21.40
CA GLY A 102 -7.29 6.53 -22.03
C GLY A 102 -6.84 7.78 -21.28
N ALA A 103 -6.04 7.63 -20.21
CA ALA A 103 -5.51 8.75 -19.43
C ALA A 103 -4.02 8.60 -19.11
N ASN A 104 -3.32 9.74 -19.06
CA ASN A 104 -1.92 9.87 -18.68
C ASN A 104 -1.80 10.09 -17.17
N SER A 105 -1.94 9.01 -16.40
CA SER A 105 -1.99 9.06 -14.93
C SER A 105 -1.05 8.09 -14.22
N TRP A 106 -0.19 7.38 -14.97
CA TRP A 106 0.71 6.37 -14.41
C TRP A 106 2.16 6.59 -14.82
N PHE A 107 3.03 6.71 -13.82
CA PHE A 107 4.47 6.54 -14.01
C PHE A 107 4.79 5.05 -14.12
N LYS A 108 4.98 4.57 -15.35
CA LYS A 108 5.43 3.19 -15.56
C LYS A 108 6.96 3.16 -15.53
N ILE A 109 7.52 2.66 -14.43
CA ILE A 109 8.96 2.40 -14.27
C ILE A 109 9.13 0.88 -14.22
N GLY A 110 9.68 0.30 -15.29
CA GLY A 110 9.65 -1.15 -15.55
C GLY A 110 8.45 -1.56 -16.41
#